data_AF-D9SG32-F1
#
_entry.id   AF-D9SG32-F1
#
_cell.length_a   1.000
_cell.length_b   1.000
_cell.length_c   1.000
_cell.angle_alpha   90.00
_cell.angle_beta   90.00
_cell.angle_gamma   90.00
#
_symmetry.space_group_name_H-M   'P 1'
#
loop_
_entity.id
_entity.type
_entity.pdbx_description
1 polymer ?
#
loop_
_entity_poly.entity_id
_entity_poly.type
_entity_poly.pdbx_seq_one_letter_code
_entity_poly.pdbx_strand_id
1 'polypeptide(L)'
;MFRNILCVLLFFMAIPAFAGFDEGLTAYNKNDYLSALQEFKPLAEQGSADAQNALGVMYEKGFGVEKNDGQAIRWYRQAAEQGNENAQFNLGVLFDNRQDYTEAVRWYRKAAEQGNKSGQARLGSLYVLGQGVAADKVQAIQWFRKAAEQGQAGAQYFLGFAYSGGYGLSKDEVQAVYWYRKAVEQGHADAQFNLGVMYASGLGVTKDLEKAMQLYALSAKQGNEPAKNNLADLQKKLLCSHKASTLLFGEALNCTDKTAMRLAGKQAGATATREDNGYWYDLYDSSALLDGTSELAIAYIGEKFAKAYYKFDAMVDAHKVVEVRNMVVSKYGKPATSEGNPSLGPVSYTWKLKDGIRLVVKRDWPDTTVYLEYIHLANYAAMEAEQERQKRVEEEGKRSKQSKAF
;
A
#
# COMPACT_ATOMS: atom_id res chain seq x y z
N MET A 1 -48.28 1.39 79.88
CA MET A 1 -48.17 2.80 79.48
C MET A 1 -46.84 3.01 78.78
N PHE A 2 -46.91 3.69 77.63
CA PHE A 2 -45.92 3.97 76.61
C PHE A 2 -44.63 4.73 77.03
N ARG A 3 -43.63 4.66 76.12
CA ARG A 3 -42.50 5.60 75.81
C ARG A 3 -41.18 5.38 76.56
N ASN A 4 -40.00 5.41 75.94
CA ASN A 4 -39.58 5.44 74.53
C ASN A 4 -38.08 5.05 74.48
N ILE A 5 -37.74 4.09 73.61
CA ILE A 5 -36.37 3.76 73.22
C ILE A 5 -35.93 4.79 72.18
N LEU A 6 -34.87 5.55 72.42
CA LEU A 6 -34.24 6.40 71.39
C LEU A 6 -32.92 5.76 70.97
N CYS A 7 -33.01 4.75 70.10
CA CYS A 7 -31.90 4.33 69.24
C CYS A 7 -31.64 5.45 68.23
N VAL A 8 -30.55 6.22 68.42
CA VAL A 8 -30.02 7.09 67.37
C VAL A 8 -29.29 6.19 66.38
N LEU A 9 -30.05 5.69 65.39
CA LEU A 9 -29.51 5.05 64.20
C LEU A 9 -28.73 6.11 63.41
N LEU A 10 -27.41 6.01 63.45
CA LEU A 10 -26.48 6.63 62.50
C LEU A 10 -26.83 6.15 61.09
N PHE A 11 -27.64 6.93 60.38
CA PHE A 11 -27.80 6.78 58.93
C PHE A 11 -26.62 7.49 58.26
N PHE A 12 -25.48 6.79 58.16
CA PHE A 12 -24.47 7.14 57.17
C PHE A 12 -25.15 6.92 55.81
N MET A 13 -25.68 7.98 55.21
CA MET A 13 -25.95 7.96 53.77
C MET A 13 -24.60 7.78 53.09
N ALA A 14 -24.31 6.56 52.68
CA ALA A 14 -23.30 6.31 51.66
C ALA A 14 -23.77 7.03 50.40
N ILE A 15 -23.28 8.26 50.20
CA ILE A 15 -23.33 8.91 48.89
C ILE A 15 -22.61 7.94 47.94
N PRO A 16 -23.22 7.51 46.84
CA PRO A 16 -22.54 6.62 45.91
C PRO A 16 -21.34 7.38 45.33
N ALA A 17 -20.14 6.98 45.74
CA ALA A 17 -18.86 7.62 45.42
C ALA A 17 -18.38 7.34 43.98
N PHE A 18 -19.30 7.25 43.02
CA PHE A 18 -19.02 6.85 41.64
C PHE A 18 -19.44 7.86 40.58
N ALA A 19 -19.92 9.05 40.97
CA ALA A 19 -20.49 10.05 40.06
C ALA A 19 -19.67 11.36 40.02
N GLY A 20 -18.33 11.28 39.91
CA GLY A 20 -17.52 12.50 39.67
C GLY A 20 -16.45 12.37 38.60
N PHE A 21 -15.77 11.23 38.48
CA PHE A 21 -14.67 11.10 37.52
C PHE A 21 -15.16 11.05 36.07
N ASP A 22 -16.26 10.33 35.81
CA ASP A 22 -16.84 10.19 34.47
C ASP A 22 -17.50 11.49 33.99
N GLU A 23 -18.12 12.26 34.90
CA GLU A 23 -18.61 13.61 34.61
C GLU A 23 -17.46 14.55 34.28
N GLY A 24 -16.37 14.49 35.05
CA GLY A 24 -15.14 15.23 34.79
C GLY A 24 -14.54 14.90 33.41
N LEU A 25 -14.46 13.61 33.04
CA LEU A 25 -14.01 13.18 31.71
C LEU A 25 -14.95 13.65 30.60
N THR A 26 -16.26 13.60 30.84
CA THR A 26 -17.27 14.07 29.88
C THR A 26 -17.12 15.57 29.62
N ALA A 27 -16.91 16.37 30.68
CA ALA A 27 -16.63 17.79 30.58
C ALA A 27 -15.32 18.05 29.83
N TYR A 28 -14.25 17.33 30.20
CA TYR A 28 -12.93 17.43 29.57
C TYR A 28 -12.99 17.17 28.06
N ASN A 29 -13.68 16.11 27.65
CA ASN A 29 -13.84 15.74 26.23
C ASN A 29 -14.69 16.76 25.44
N LYS A 30 -15.52 17.55 26.11
CA LYS A 30 -16.27 18.67 25.51
C LYS A 30 -15.48 19.98 25.51
N ASN A 31 -14.21 19.97 25.95
CA ASN A 31 -13.38 21.15 26.20
C ASN A 31 -13.93 22.08 27.30
N ASP A 32 -14.85 21.60 28.15
CA ASP A 32 -15.32 22.32 29.33
C ASP A 32 -14.35 22.05 30.51
N TYR A 33 -13.18 22.68 30.41
CA TYR A 33 -12.10 22.43 31.34
C TYR A 33 -12.34 22.98 32.74
N LEU A 34 -13.22 23.97 32.90
CA LEU A 34 -13.55 24.50 34.23
C LEU A 34 -14.43 23.50 34.99
N SER A 35 -15.45 22.94 34.34
CA SER A 35 -16.27 21.88 34.96
C SER A 35 -15.43 20.62 35.21
N ALA A 36 -14.58 20.23 34.27
CA ALA A 36 -13.66 19.10 34.47
C ALA A 36 -12.75 19.30 35.69
N LEU A 37 -12.22 20.52 35.88
CA LEU A 37 -11.38 20.86 37.02
C LEU A 37 -12.16 20.73 38.34
N GLN A 38 -13.40 21.22 38.37
CA GLN A 38 -14.27 21.16 39.55
C GLN A 38 -14.54 19.73 39.98
N GLU A 39 -14.69 18.81 39.04
CA GLU A 39 -14.92 17.40 39.33
C GLU A 39 -13.62 16.65 39.70
N PHE A 40 -12.53 16.86 38.96
CA PHE A 40 -11.27 16.13 39.21
C PHE A 40 -10.57 16.57 40.49
N LYS A 41 -10.64 17.86 40.85
CA LYS A 41 -9.89 18.38 42.00
C LYS A 41 -10.19 17.68 43.33
N PRO A 42 -11.46 17.59 43.80
CA PRO A 42 -11.76 16.93 45.06
C PRO A 42 -11.36 15.44 45.04
N LEU A 43 -11.54 14.76 43.91
CA LEU A 43 -11.16 13.35 43.76
C LEU A 43 -9.63 13.15 43.85
N ALA A 44 -8.87 14.04 43.23
CA ALA A 44 -7.41 14.01 43.29
C ALA A 44 -6.89 14.28 44.71
N GLU A 45 -7.49 15.23 45.42
CA GLU A 45 -7.21 15.54 46.83
C GLU A 45 -7.56 14.37 47.76
N GLN A 46 -8.58 13.56 47.40
CA GLN A 46 -8.93 12.32 48.10
C GLN A 46 -8.04 11.13 47.74
N GLY A 47 -7.08 11.30 46.83
CA GLY A 47 -6.10 10.27 46.50
C GLY A 47 -6.37 9.49 45.23
N SER A 48 -7.42 9.79 44.47
CA SER A 48 -7.71 9.09 43.20
C SER A 48 -6.57 9.30 42.20
N ALA A 49 -5.85 8.22 41.88
CA ALA A 49 -4.71 8.29 40.96
C ALA A 49 -5.10 8.75 39.55
N ASP A 50 -6.30 8.40 39.07
CA ASP A 50 -6.79 8.83 37.75
C ASP A 50 -7.12 10.32 37.74
N ALA A 51 -7.75 10.83 38.80
CA ALA A 51 -8.03 12.25 38.95
C ALA A 51 -6.74 13.08 39.14
N GLN A 52 -5.76 12.54 39.87
CA GLN A 52 -4.43 13.15 40.00
C GLN A 52 -3.70 13.20 38.65
N ASN A 53 -3.74 12.12 37.86
CA ASN A 53 -3.20 12.14 36.50
C ASN A 53 -3.92 13.19 35.63
N ALA A 54 -5.25 13.26 35.69
CA ALA A 54 -6.04 14.23 34.95
C ALA A 54 -5.67 15.68 35.33
N LEU A 55 -5.57 16.00 36.62
CA LEU A 55 -5.08 17.31 37.07
C LEU A 55 -3.66 17.59 36.58
N GLY A 56 -2.78 16.59 36.58
CA GLY A 56 -1.44 16.70 36.01
C GLY A 56 -1.47 17.19 34.56
N VAL A 57 -2.31 16.60 33.72
CA VAL A 57 -2.52 17.01 32.31
C VAL A 57 -3.05 18.43 32.24
N MET A 58 -4.03 18.78 33.08
CA MET A 58 -4.63 20.11 33.06
C MET A 58 -3.62 21.20 33.40
N TYR A 59 -2.77 21.00 34.42
CA TYR A 59 -1.69 21.93 34.74
C TYR A 59 -0.59 21.95 33.68
N GLU A 60 -0.23 20.83 33.06
CA GLU A 60 0.78 20.77 32.00
C GLU A 60 0.33 21.55 30.74
N LYS A 61 -0.96 21.45 30.38
CA LYS A 61 -1.51 22.08 29.18
C LYS A 61 -2.12 23.46 29.42
N GLY A 62 -2.40 23.82 30.67
CA GLY A 62 -3.14 25.04 31.02
C GLY A 62 -4.63 24.94 30.70
N PHE A 63 -5.23 23.75 30.86
CA PHE A 63 -6.65 23.52 30.62
C PHE A 63 -7.46 23.86 31.86
N GLY A 64 -8.23 24.95 31.82
CA GLY A 64 -9.06 25.40 32.95
C GLY A 64 -8.25 25.96 34.15
N VAL A 65 -6.92 25.95 34.06
CA VAL A 65 -5.96 26.48 35.05
C VAL A 65 -4.81 27.17 34.33
N GLU A 66 -4.06 28.03 35.03
CA GLU A 66 -2.79 28.53 34.51
C GLU A 66 -1.80 27.37 34.33
N LYS A 67 -1.12 27.32 33.19
CA LYS A 67 -0.11 26.30 32.90
C LYS A 67 0.99 26.33 33.98
N ASN A 68 1.25 25.20 34.61
CA ASN A 68 2.23 25.08 35.68
C ASN A 68 2.86 23.68 35.74
N ASP A 69 4.05 23.53 35.15
CA ASP A 69 4.78 22.26 35.12
C ASP A 69 5.13 21.74 36.53
N GLY A 70 5.32 22.63 37.51
CA GLY A 70 5.60 22.25 38.89
C GLY A 70 4.40 21.56 39.56
N GLN A 71 3.19 22.08 39.33
CA GLN A 71 1.95 21.44 39.76
C GLN A 71 1.69 20.15 38.99
N ALA A 72 1.94 20.15 37.68
CA ALA A 72 1.82 18.95 36.86
C ALA A 72 2.70 17.80 37.38
N ILE A 73 3.99 18.08 37.66
CA ILE A 73 4.90 17.09 38.25
C ILE A 73 4.38 16.57 39.59
N ARG A 74 3.88 17.45 40.47
CA ARG A 74 3.37 17.04 41.78
C ARG A 74 2.22 16.04 41.64
N TRP A 75 1.21 16.39 40.85
CA TRP A 75 0.04 15.54 40.64
C TRP A 75 0.37 14.24 39.90
N TYR A 76 1.15 14.33 38.81
CA TYR A 76 1.63 13.14 38.11
C TYR A 76 2.42 12.22 39.03
N ARG A 77 3.31 12.76 39.88
CA ARG A 77 4.13 11.94 40.78
C ARG A 77 3.26 11.20 41.79
N GLN A 78 2.27 11.87 42.39
CA GLN A 78 1.33 11.22 43.31
C GLN A 78 0.57 10.06 42.65
N ALA A 79 0.08 10.25 41.43
CA ALA A 79 -0.59 9.18 40.67
C ALA A 79 0.38 8.06 40.27
N ALA A 80 1.57 8.42 39.80
CA ALA A 80 2.59 7.50 39.29
C ALA A 80 3.18 6.62 40.39
N GLU A 81 3.33 7.15 41.61
CA GLU A 81 3.76 6.42 42.81
C GLU A 81 2.72 5.40 43.27
N GLN A 82 1.44 5.62 42.98
CA GLN A 82 0.36 4.65 43.17
C GLN A 82 0.29 3.59 42.06
N GLY A 83 1.18 3.63 41.07
CA GLY A 83 1.21 2.68 39.97
C GLY A 83 0.43 3.11 38.73
N ASN A 84 -0.17 4.31 38.70
CA ASN A 84 -0.91 4.76 37.52
C ASN A 84 0.00 4.82 36.28
N GLU A 85 -0.26 3.95 35.31
CA GLU A 85 0.55 3.78 34.10
C GLU A 85 0.62 5.06 33.26
N ASN A 86 -0.51 5.74 33.07
CA ASN A 86 -0.59 6.98 32.30
C ASN A 86 0.21 8.11 32.96
N ALA A 87 0.12 8.25 34.29
CA ALA A 87 0.89 9.23 35.03
C ALA A 87 2.40 8.95 34.97
N GLN A 88 2.81 7.68 35.05
CA GLN A 88 4.22 7.32 34.87
C GLN A 88 4.72 7.67 33.47
N PHE A 89 3.94 7.39 32.43
CA PHE A 89 4.28 7.77 31.06
C PHE A 89 4.35 9.30 30.90
N ASN A 90 3.32 10.03 31.35
CA ASN A 90 3.23 11.49 31.25
C ASN A 90 4.36 12.19 32.01
N LEU A 91 4.72 11.68 33.18
CA LEU A 91 5.85 12.19 33.95
C LEU A 91 7.18 11.95 33.23
N GLY A 92 7.33 10.78 32.59
CA GLY A 92 8.45 10.50 31.70
C GLY A 92 8.54 11.50 30.53
N VAL A 93 7.43 11.77 29.85
CA VAL A 93 7.34 12.77 28.76
C VAL A 93 7.71 14.17 29.24
N LEU A 94 7.21 14.58 30.42
CA LEU A 94 7.49 15.90 30.97
C LEU A 94 8.99 16.07 31.25
N PHE A 95 9.64 15.09 31.87
CA PHE A 95 11.09 15.15 32.13
C PHE A 95 11.92 15.06 30.84
N ASP A 96 11.51 14.23 29.88
CA ASP A 96 12.15 14.11 28.55
C ASP A 96 12.15 15.46 27.80
N ASN A 97 11.01 16.15 27.78
CA ASN A 97 10.89 17.50 27.19
C ASN A 97 11.78 18.54 27.89
N ARG A 98 12.07 18.35 29.18
CA ARG A 98 12.96 19.20 29.98
C ARG A 98 14.42 18.72 29.95
N GLN A 99 14.72 17.68 29.17
CA GLN A 99 16.04 17.06 29.05
C GLN A 99 16.60 16.48 30.37
N ASP A 100 15.73 16.22 31.35
CA ASP A 100 16.08 15.43 32.53
C ASP A 100 15.90 13.94 32.21
N TYR A 101 16.82 13.44 31.38
CA TYR A 101 16.72 12.09 30.85
C TYR A 101 16.84 11.01 31.93
N THR A 102 17.49 11.30 33.06
CA THR A 102 17.60 10.34 34.17
C THR A 102 16.24 10.08 34.80
N GLU A 103 15.47 11.13 35.10
CA GLU A 103 14.10 10.95 35.58
C GLU A 103 13.18 10.41 34.46
N ALA A 104 13.37 10.82 33.21
CA ALA A 104 12.60 10.28 32.09
C ALA A 104 12.77 8.75 31.96
N VAL A 105 14.00 8.24 31.98
CA VAL A 105 14.30 6.79 31.96
C VAL A 105 13.59 6.09 33.13
N ARG A 106 13.67 6.66 34.34
CA ARG A 106 13.06 6.07 35.53
C ARG A 106 11.54 5.90 35.37
N TRP A 107 10.85 6.93 34.90
CA TRP A 107 9.39 6.90 34.78
C TRP A 107 8.91 6.13 33.55
N TYR A 108 9.58 6.28 32.41
CA TYR A 108 9.30 5.44 31.23
C TYR A 108 9.52 3.96 31.52
N ARG A 109 10.54 3.58 32.29
CA ARG A 109 10.77 2.18 32.68
C ARG A 109 9.60 1.61 33.47
N LYS A 110 9.10 2.32 34.47
CA LYS A 110 7.92 1.89 35.24
C LYS A 110 6.70 1.70 34.32
N ALA A 111 6.41 2.67 33.45
CA ALA A 111 5.29 2.55 32.50
C ALA A 111 5.50 1.37 31.52
N ALA A 112 6.72 1.22 30.99
CA ALA A 112 7.07 0.19 30.03
C ALA A 112 6.98 -1.23 30.60
N GLU A 113 7.36 -1.41 31.86
CA GLU A 113 7.24 -2.66 32.62
C GLU A 113 5.78 -3.06 32.84
N GLN A 114 4.86 -2.08 32.93
CA GLN A 114 3.41 -2.31 32.99
C GLN A 114 2.77 -2.57 31.62
N GLY A 115 3.54 -2.53 30.52
CA GLY A 115 3.05 -2.81 29.19
C GLY A 115 2.82 -1.56 28.32
N ASN A 116 3.08 -0.35 28.83
CA ASN A 116 2.84 0.88 28.06
C ASN A 116 3.66 0.91 26.76
N LYS A 117 3.02 0.69 25.61
CA LYS A 117 3.74 0.62 24.32
C LYS A 117 4.49 1.90 23.96
N SER A 118 3.97 3.06 24.36
CA SER A 118 4.64 4.35 24.14
C SER A 118 5.86 4.50 25.05
N GLY A 119 5.74 4.14 26.33
CA GLY A 119 6.84 4.10 27.29
C GLY A 119 7.93 3.12 26.87
N GLN A 120 7.56 1.94 26.36
CA GLN A 120 8.50 0.97 25.80
C GLN A 120 9.28 1.55 24.61
N ALA A 121 8.60 2.17 23.64
CA ALA A 121 9.26 2.81 22.50
C ALA A 121 10.18 3.97 22.93
N ARG A 122 9.73 4.83 23.87
CA ARG A 122 10.54 5.93 24.42
C ARG A 122 11.78 5.43 25.14
N LEU A 123 11.64 4.42 25.99
CA LEU A 123 12.76 3.81 26.69
C LEU A 123 13.75 3.16 25.72
N GLY A 124 13.24 2.49 24.68
CA GLY A 124 14.06 1.99 23.58
C GLY A 124 14.92 3.08 22.95
N SER A 125 14.32 4.22 22.61
CA SER A 125 15.05 5.38 22.06
C SER A 125 16.13 5.93 23.01
N LEU A 126 15.85 6.00 24.32
CA LEU A 126 16.84 6.48 25.29
C LEU A 126 18.05 5.55 25.39
N TYR A 127 17.85 4.23 25.29
CA TYR A 127 18.96 3.26 25.19
C TYR A 127 19.72 3.35 23.85
N VAL A 128 19.06 3.72 22.74
CA VAL A 128 19.75 3.97 21.47
C VAL A 128 20.68 5.17 21.57
N LEU A 129 20.19 6.25 22.20
CA LEU A 129 20.88 7.53 22.28
C LEU A 129 21.85 7.62 23.46
N GLY A 130 21.75 6.73 24.44
CA GLY A 130 22.54 6.81 25.68
C GLY A 130 22.17 8.00 26.56
N GLN A 131 20.91 8.44 26.53
CA GLN A 131 20.42 9.60 27.26
C GLN A 131 19.77 9.15 28.58
N GLY A 132 20.31 9.61 29.71
CA GLY A 132 19.82 9.22 31.06
C GLY A 132 20.13 7.77 31.46
N VAL A 133 20.69 6.99 30.54
CA VAL A 133 21.16 5.61 30.73
C VAL A 133 22.30 5.35 29.75
N ALA A 134 23.20 4.42 30.08
CA ALA A 134 24.24 4.00 29.13
C ALA A 134 23.60 3.42 27.85
N ALA A 135 24.16 3.76 26.69
CA ALA A 135 23.67 3.23 25.43
C ALA A 135 23.81 1.70 25.39
N ASP A 136 22.72 1.01 25.04
CA ASP A 136 22.68 -0.44 25.00
C ASP A 136 21.73 -0.91 23.88
N LYS A 137 22.33 -1.47 22.83
CA LYS A 137 21.59 -1.94 21.65
C LYS A 137 20.67 -3.11 21.97
N VAL A 138 21.07 -4.00 22.88
CA VAL A 138 20.29 -5.19 23.24
C VAL A 138 19.04 -4.76 24.02
N GLN A 139 19.20 -3.87 25.00
CA GLN A 139 18.08 -3.30 25.73
C GLN A 139 17.14 -2.51 24.80
N ALA A 140 17.68 -1.68 23.91
CA ALA A 140 16.88 -0.95 22.93
C ALA A 140 16.01 -1.90 22.09
N ILE A 141 16.60 -2.97 21.53
CA ILE A 141 15.87 -3.95 20.72
C ILE A 141 14.80 -4.68 21.52
N GLN A 142 15.07 -5.04 22.78
CA GLN A 142 14.07 -5.68 23.64
C GLN A 142 12.85 -4.78 23.85
N TRP A 143 13.06 -3.49 24.15
CA TRP A 143 11.97 -2.55 24.37
C TRP A 143 11.20 -2.20 23.09
N PHE A 144 11.90 -1.96 21.99
CA PHE A 144 11.26 -1.75 20.69
C PHE A 144 10.47 -2.98 20.23
N ARG A 145 10.95 -4.20 20.51
CA ARG A 145 10.22 -5.43 20.18
C ARG A 145 8.89 -5.52 20.92
N LYS A 146 8.89 -5.29 22.24
CA LYS A 146 7.65 -5.26 23.02
C LYS A 146 6.66 -4.21 22.48
N ALA A 147 7.12 -3.01 22.13
CA ALA A 147 6.27 -1.98 21.57
C ALA A 147 5.74 -2.33 20.16
N ALA A 148 6.58 -2.93 19.31
CA ALA A 148 6.26 -3.29 17.94
C ALA A 148 5.24 -4.44 17.87
N GLU A 149 5.33 -5.41 18.79
CA GLU A 149 4.38 -6.51 18.94
C GLU A 149 2.99 -6.01 19.37
N GLN A 150 2.93 -4.89 20.09
CA GLN A 150 1.70 -4.17 20.43
C GLN A 150 1.21 -3.20 19.34
N GLY A 151 1.80 -3.27 18.14
CA GLY A 151 1.36 -2.47 17.00
C GLY A 151 1.92 -1.06 16.93
N GLN A 152 2.94 -0.67 17.72
CA GLN A 152 3.52 0.67 17.62
C GLN A 152 4.31 0.82 16.29
N ALA A 153 3.76 1.53 15.30
CA ALA A 153 4.36 1.81 14.00
C ALA A 153 5.84 2.27 14.03
N GLY A 154 6.21 3.23 14.88
CA GLY A 154 7.59 3.72 15.00
C GLY A 154 8.54 2.65 15.55
N ALA A 155 8.07 1.78 16.44
CA ALA A 155 8.86 0.65 16.93
C ALA A 155 9.01 -0.45 15.87
N GLN A 156 7.96 -0.71 15.09
CA GLN A 156 8.01 -1.61 13.93
C GLN A 156 8.99 -1.08 12.88
N TYR A 157 8.94 0.23 12.57
CA TYR A 157 9.93 0.87 11.71
C TYR A 157 11.35 0.69 12.24
N PHE A 158 11.57 0.90 13.55
CA PHE A 158 12.90 0.73 14.16
C PHE A 158 13.39 -0.72 14.04
N LEU A 159 12.54 -1.72 14.27
CA LEU A 159 12.93 -3.12 14.06
C LEU A 159 13.28 -3.40 12.59
N GLY A 160 12.52 -2.84 11.65
CA GLY A 160 12.84 -2.93 10.22
C GLY A 160 14.22 -2.36 9.91
N PHE A 161 14.52 -1.19 10.46
CA PHE A 161 15.84 -0.55 10.36
C PHE A 161 16.95 -1.40 11.00
N ALA A 162 16.70 -1.93 12.21
CA ALA A 162 17.68 -2.73 12.92
C ALA A 162 18.05 -4.01 12.19
N TYR A 163 17.06 -4.71 11.62
CA TYR A 163 17.31 -5.90 10.79
C TYR A 163 17.96 -5.55 9.45
N SER A 164 17.62 -4.43 8.82
CA SER A 164 18.21 -4.02 7.55
C SER A 164 19.70 -3.63 7.68
N GLY A 165 20.04 -2.92 8.77
CA GLY A 165 21.38 -2.39 9.03
C GLY A 165 22.23 -3.21 10.00
N GLY A 166 21.68 -4.24 10.66
CA GLY A 166 22.36 -5.00 11.70
C GLY A 166 22.56 -4.24 13.02
N TYR A 167 21.63 -3.37 13.42
CA TYR A 167 21.72 -2.63 14.68
C TYR A 167 21.29 -3.52 15.86
N GLY A 168 22.25 -4.03 16.63
CA GLY A 168 21.96 -4.88 17.81
C GLY A 168 21.34 -6.24 17.48
N LEU A 169 21.18 -6.55 16.18
CA LEU A 169 20.65 -7.77 15.62
C LEU A 169 21.53 -8.18 14.44
N SER A 170 21.55 -9.46 14.10
CA SER A 170 22.10 -9.90 12.82
C SER A 170 21.29 -9.32 11.67
N LYS A 171 21.97 -8.91 10.59
CA LYS A 171 21.31 -8.39 9.39
C LYS A 171 20.39 -9.47 8.80
N ASP A 172 19.14 -9.11 8.53
CA ASP A 172 18.13 -9.97 7.92
C ASP A 172 17.13 -9.12 7.12
N GLU A 173 17.27 -9.13 5.81
CA GLU A 173 16.43 -8.30 4.94
C GLU A 173 14.97 -8.79 4.87
N VAL A 174 14.73 -10.09 5.08
CA VAL A 174 13.37 -10.64 5.09
C VAL A 174 12.61 -10.17 6.33
N GLN A 175 13.28 -10.19 7.50
CA GLN A 175 12.71 -9.63 8.73
C GLN A 175 12.54 -8.12 8.64
N ALA A 176 13.46 -7.41 7.98
CA ALA A 176 13.29 -5.97 7.75
C ALA A 176 12.04 -5.66 6.92
N VAL A 177 11.82 -6.39 5.80
CA VAL A 177 10.59 -6.27 4.99
C VAL A 177 9.35 -6.56 5.82
N TYR A 178 9.37 -7.60 6.65
CA TYR A 178 8.23 -7.95 7.52
C TYR A 178 7.84 -6.80 8.45
N TRP A 179 8.81 -6.22 9.17
CA TRP A 179 8.52 -5.14 10.11
C TRP A 179 8.17 -3.82 9.42
N TYR A 180 8.82 -3.50 8.30
CA TYR A 180 8.44 -2.33 7.51
C TYR A 180 7.03 -2.43 6.94
N ARG A 181 6.58 -3.61 6.47
CA ARG A 181 5.19 -3.80 6.00
C ARG A 181 4.17 -3.44 7.08
N LYS A 182 4.37 -3.91 8.32
CA LYS A 182 3.49 -3.56 9.45
C LYS A 182 3.44 -2.06 9.75
N ALA A 183 4.58 -1.38 9.69
CA ALA A 183 4.63 0.06 9.87
C ALA A 183 3.96 0.83 8.70
N VAL A 184 4.09 0.31 7.47
CA VAL A 184 3.45 0.86 6.26
C VAL A 184 1.94 0.76 6.31
N GLU A 185 1.39 -0.34 6.84
CA GLU A 185 -0.06 -0.51 7.05
C GLU A 185 -0.66 0.58 7.95
N GLN A 186 0.15 1.20 8.80
CA GLN A 186 -0.22 2.30 9.69
C GLN A 186 0.17 3.68 9.13
N GLY A 187 0.63 3.74 7.87
CA GLY A 187 0.95 4.99 7.20
C GLY A 187 2.34 5.57 7.51
N HIS A 188 3.24 4.85 8.18
CA HIS A 188 4.54 5.40 8.58
C HIS A 188 5.42 5.79 7.37
N ALA A 189 5.68 7.08 7.19
CA ALA A 189 6.33 7.63 6.00
C ALA A 189 7.73 7.04 5.73
N ASP A 190 8.58 6.94 6.75
CA ASP A 190 9.95 6.41 6.56
C ASP A 190 9.97 4.90 6.30
N ALA A 191 8.98 4.16 6.82
CA ALA A 191 8.84 2.74 6.52
C ALA A 191 8.39 2.54 5.07
N GLN A 192 7.50 3.41 4.55
CA GLN A 192 7.11 3.40 3.14
C GLN A 192 8.32 3.66 2.25
N PHE A 193 9.14 4.67 2.56
CA PHE A 193 10.37 4.94 1.82
C PHE A 193 11.31 3.74 1.83
N ASN A 194 11.66 3.22 3.02
CA ASN A 194 12.62 2.13 3.14
C ASN A 194 12.11 0.83 2.49
N LEU A 195 10.82 0.51 2.64
CA LEU A 195 10.24 -0.64 1.94
C LEU A 195 10.25 -0.44 0.42
N GLY A 196 10.04 0.80 -0.06
CA GLY A 196 10.18 1.16 -1.47
C GLY A 196 11.60 0.91 -1.99
N VAL A 197 12.62 1.26 -1.21
CA VAL A 197 14.04 0.96 -1.53
C VAL A 197 14.27 -0.55 -1.63
N MET A 198 13.71 -1.33 -0.71
CA MET A 198 13.83 -2.79 -0.70
C MET A 198 13.18 -3.42 -1.94
N TYR A 199 11.98 -2.99 -2.34
CA TYR A 199 11.35 -3.43 -3.58
C TYR A 199 12.08 -2.97 -4.85
N ALA A 200 12.64 -1.76 -4.86
CA ALA A 200 13.40 -1.26 -6.01
C ALA A 200 14.70 -2.05 -6.24
N SER A 201 15.30 -2.52 -5.16
CA SER A 201 16.60 -3.20 -5.16
C SER A 201 16.49 -4.72 -5.12
N GLY A 202 15.33 -5.28 -4.74
CA GLY A 202 15.12 -6.71 -4.56
C GLY A 202 15.73 -7.27 -3.26
N LEU A 203 15.85 -6.44 -2.22
CA LEU A 203 16.46 -6.82 -0.93
C LEU A 203 15.40 -7.46 -0.03
N GLY A 204 15.59 -8.72 0.37
CA GLY A 204 14.63 -9.47 1.20
C GLY A 204 13.24 -9.69 0.59
N VAL A 205 13.00 -9.21 -0.65
CA VAL A 205 11.74 -9.32 -1.38
C VAL A 205 12.02 -9.34 -2.88
N THR A 206 11.17 -10.00 -3.68
CA THR A 206 11.26 -9.94 -5.14
C THR A 206 11.17 -8.48 -5.62
N LYS A 207 12.11 -8.10 -6.49
CA LYS A 207 12.17 -6.77 -7.07
C LYS A 207 10.85 -6.42 -7.79
N ASP A 208 10.29 -5.25 -7.47
CA ASP A 208 9.02 -4.76 -7.99
C ASP A 208 9.03 -3.23 -8.05
N LEU A 209 9.32 -2.68 -9.23
CA LEU A 209 9.46 -1.23 -9.40
C LEU A 209 8.13 -0.49 -9.29
N GLU A 210 7.00 -1.15 -9.62
CA GLU A 210 5.68 -0.54 -9.50
C GLU A 210 5.31 -0.36 -8.04
N LYS A 211 5.49 -1.40 -7.20
CA LYS A 211 5.31 -1.28 -5.75
C LYS A 211 6.26 -0.27 -5.13
N ALA A 212 7.52 -0.24 -5.57
CA ALA A 212 8.47 0.76 -5.10
C ALA A 212 7.98 2.19 -5.39
N MET A 213 7.50 2.46 -6.60
CA MET A 213 6.93 3.76 -6.98
C MET A 213 5.69 4.11 -6.16
N GLN A 214 4.77 3.16 -5.93
CA GLN A 214 3.59 3.38 -5.09
C GLN A 214 3.98 3.77 -3.66
N LEU A 215 4.94 3.05 -3.07
CA LEU A 215 5.44 3.33 -1.72
C LEU A 215 6.18 4.67 -1.63
N TYR A 216 7.00 4.99 -2.63
CA TYR A 216 7.63 6.31 -2.71
C TYR A 216 6.61 7.43 -2.84
N ALA A 217 5.55 7.25 -3.63
CA ALA A 217 4.48 8.25 -3.76
C ALA A 217 3.75 8.48 -2.44
N LEU A 218 3.45 7.41 -1.68
CA LEU A 218 2.85 7.52 -0.35
C LEU A 218 3.75 8.28 0.63
N SER A 219 5.05 7.97 0.64
CA SER A 219 6.04 8.62 1.51
C SER A 219 6.26 10.09 1.12
N ALA A 220 6.37 10.38 -0.18
CA ALA A 220 6.53 11.74 -0.71
C ALA A 220 5.32 12.63 -0.41
N LYS A 221 4.10 12.10 -0.43
CA LYS A 221 2.88 12.83 -0.02
C LYS A 221 2.94 13.32 1.43
N GLN A 222 3.75 12.65 2.26
CA GLN A 222 3.99 13.01 3.66
C GLN A 222 5.24 13.89 3.86
N GLY A 223 5.84 14.39 2.77
CA GLY A 223 6.98 15.30 2.82
C GLY A 223 8.36 14.62 2.81
N ASN A 224 8.44 13.32 2.54
CA ASN A 224 9.73 12.64 2.40
C ASN A 224 10.39 12.99 1.05
N GLU A 225 11.32 13.95 1.07
CA GLU A 225 12.04 14.41 -0.13
C GLU A 225 12.89 13.31 -0.82
N PRO A 226 13.63 12.44 -0.09
CA PRO A 226 14.30 11.30 -0.71
C PRO A 226 13.35 10.40 -1.52
N ALA A 227 12.14 10.14 -1.02
CA ALA A 227 11.13 9.35 -1.74
C ALA A 227 10.69 10.04 -3.03
N LYS A 228 10.50 11.38 -3.00
CA LYS A 228 10.13 12.17 -4.18
C LYS A 228 11.19 12.09 -5.27
N ASN A 229 12.47 12.20 -4.89
CA ASN A 229 13.59 12.08 -5.83
C ASN A 229 13.66 10.66 -6.44
N ASN A 230 13.56 9.63 -5.61
CA ASN A 230 13.56 8.24 -6.08
C ASN A 230 12.36 7.93 -7.01
N LEU A 231 11.20 8.51 -6.73
CA LEU A 231 10.02 8.40 -7.60
C LEU A 231 10.28 9.03 -8.97
N ALA A 232 10.79 10.26 -9.00
CA ALA A 232 11.11 10.97 -10.24
C ALA A 232 12.16 10.21 -11.08
N ASP A 233 13.18 9.67 -10.43
CA ASP A 233 14.22 8.87 -11.09
C ASP A 233 13.67 7.59 -11.72
N LEU A 234 12.79 6.86 -11.00
CA LEU A 234 12.15 5.68 -11.54
C LEU A 234 11.19 6.01 -12.69
N GLN A 235 10.42 7.09 -12.58
CA GLN A 235 9.54 7.57 -13.66
C GLN A 235 10.34 7.92 -14.91
N LYS A 236 11.47 8.63 -14.76
CA LYS A 236 12.37 8.95 -15.87
C LYS A 236 12.94 7.70 -16.52
N LYS A 237 13.40 6.72 -15.73
CA LYS A 237 13.93 5.45 -16.25
C LYS A 237 12.87 4.68 -17.04
N LEU A 238 11.63 4.62 -16.55
CA LEU A 238 10.53 3.99 -17.28
C LEU A 238 10.18 4.73 -18.57
N LEU A 239 10.14 6.06 -18.54
CA LEU A 239 9.84 6.89 -19.70
C LEU A 239 10.91 6.74 -20.80
N CYS A 240 12.20 6.70 -20.41
CA CYS A 240 13.31 6.44 -21.32
C CYS A 240 13.24 5.02 -21.90
N SER A 241 12.92 4.01 -21.08
CA SER A 241 12.70 2.64 -21.55
C SER A 241 11.59 2.56 -22.59
N HIS A 242 10.46 3.23 -22.35
CA HIS A 242 9.33 3.23 -23.28
C HIS A 242 9.67 3.93 -24.59
N LYS A 243 10.33 5.11 -24.53
CA LYS A 243 10.79 5.83 -25.73
C LYS A 243 11.76 4.99 -26.56
N ALA A 244 12.71 4.31 -25.90
CA ALA A 244 13.65 3.43 -26.57
C ALA A 244 12.94 2.27 -27.26
N SER A 245 11.98 1.60 -26.59
CA SER A 245 11.20 0.53 -27.21
C SER A 245 10.34 1.01 -28.39
N THR A 246 9.74 2.20 -28.31
CA THR A 246 8.95 2.77 -29.41
C THR A 246 9.83 3.18 -30.60
N LEU A 247 11.01 3.74 -30.35
CA LEU A 247 11.98 4.10 -31.39
C LEU A 247 12.51 2.84 -32.09
N LEU A 248 12.93 1.83 -31.33
CA LEU A 248 13.37 0.52 -31.85
C LEU A 248 12.29 -0.11 -32.73
N PHE A 249 11.02 -0.06 -32.29
CA PHE A 249 9.90 -0.59 -33.06
C PHE A 249 9.67 0.22 -34.35
N GLY A 250 9.74 1.55 -34.29
CA GLY A 250 9.59 2.42 -35.46
C GLY A 250 10.73 2.29 -36.48
N GLU A 251 11.97 2.18 -36.04
CA GLU A 251 13.15 1.96 -36.90
C GLU A 251 13.13 0.57 -37.54
N ALA A 252 12.75 -0.46 -36.79
CA ALA A 252 12.57 -1.81 -37.32
C ALA A 252 11.49 -1.86 -38.41
N LEU A 253 10.37 -1.14 -38.24
CA LEU A 253 9.29 -1.09 -39.23
C LEU A 253 9.67 -0.36 -40.53
N ASN A 254 10.65 0.55 -40.49
CA ASN A 254 11.10 1.32 -41.66
C ASN A 254 12.27 0.68 -42.42
N CYS A 255 12.85 -0.41 -41.92
CA CYS A 255 13.96 -1.10 -42.58
C CYS A 255 13.43 -2.21 -43.50
N THR A 256 13.82 -2.19 -44.78
CA THR A 256 13.53 -3.27 -45.75
C THR A 256 14.68 -4.29 -45.88
N ASP A 257 15.83 -4.04 -45.23
CA ASP A 257 17.05 -4.87 -45.29
C ASP A 257 17.37 -5.51 -43.92
N LYS A 258 17.49 -6.83 -43.90
CA LYS A 258 17.85 -7.66 -42.73
C LYS A 258 19.17 -7.22 -42.06
N THR A 259 20.11 -6.67 -42.82
CA THR A 259 21.43 -6.25 -42.35
C THR A 259 21.35 -4.93 -41.58
N ALA A 260 20.48 -4.02 -42.03
CA ALA A 260 20.24 -2.73 -41.39
C ALA A 260 19.53 -2.89 -40.04
N MET A 261 18.52 -3.78 -39.97
CA MET A 261 17.86 -4.16 -38.70
C MET A 261 18.87 -4.70 -37.67
N ARG A 262 19.83 -5.51 -38.12
CA ARG A 262 20.88 -6.11 -37.27
C ARG A 262 21.90 -5.08 -36.78
N LEU A 263 22.20 -4.06 -37.58
CA LEU A 263 23.13 -2.98 -37.25
C LEU A 263 22.50 -1.99 -36.26
N ALA A 264 21.22 -1.63 -36.45
CA ALA A 264 20.45 -0.78 -35.53
C ALA A 264 20.35 -1.42 -34.13
N GLY A 265 20.05 -2.72 -34.05
CA GLY A 265 20.05 -3.47 -32.79
C GLY A 265 21.42 -3.49 -32.09
N LYS A 266 22.52 -3.63 -32.84
CA LYS A 266 23.91 -3.60 -32.29
C LYS A 266 24.32 -2.21 -31.80
N GLN A 267 24.02 -1.14 -32.55
CA GLN A 267 24.39 0.24 -32.20
C GLN A 267 23.66 0.74 -30.94
N ALA A 268 22.46 0.21 -30.65
CA ALA A 268 21.67 0.53 -29.47
C ALA A 268 22.03 -0.30 -28.21
N GLY A 269 23.07 -1.15 -28.27
CA GLY A 269 23.58 -1.88 -27.11
C GLY A 269 22.90 -3.22 -26.82
N ALA A 270 22.14 -3.80 -27.76
CA ALA A 270 21.60 -5.15 -27.60
C ALA A 270 22.69 -6.21 -27.87
N THR A 271 23.11 -6.96 -26.85
CA THR A 271 24.06 -8.08 -27.01
C THR A 271 23.31 -9.39 -27.25
N ALA A 272 23.49 -9.98 -28.43
CA ALA A 272 23.01 -11.34 -28.72
C ALA A 272 23.83 -12.37 -27.92
N THR A 273 23.16 -13.25 -27.18
CA THR A 273 23.82 -14.21 -26.28
C THR A 273 24.08 -15.59 -26.89
N ARG A 274 23.77 -15.82 -28.17
CA ARG A 274 24.13 -17.07 -28.86
C ARG A 274 24.12 -16.94 -30.39
N GLU A 275 25.21 -17.36 -31.02
CA GLU A 275 25.36 -17.49 -32.48
C GLU A 275 25.19 -18.96 -32.88
N ASP A 276 23.95 -19.44 -32.86
CA ASP A 276 23.55 -20.66 -33.59
C ASP A 276 22.33 -20.28 -34.42
N ASN A 277 22.28 -20.72 -35.69
CA ASN A 277 21.38 -20.29 -36.78
C ASN A 277 19.86 -20.47 -36.56
N GLY A 278 19.30 -19.98 -35.46
CA GLY A 278 17.88 -20.11 -35.19
C GLY A 278 17.38 -19.16 -34.13
N TYR A 279 17.24 -17.88 -34.48
CA TYR A 279 16.20 -17.01 -33.92
C TYR A 279 15.81 -15.94 -34.95
N TRP A 280 14.65 -16.13 -35.57
CA TRP A 280 13.81 -15.08 -36.15
C TRP A 280 12.38 -15.33 -35.66
N TYR A 281 11.66 -14.25 -35.35
CA TYR A 281 10.22 -14.30 -35.20
C TYR A 281 9.63 -14.53 -36.59
N ASP A 282 8.94 -15.66 -36.80
CA ASP A 282 8.22 -15.95 -38.03
C ASP A 282 7.10 -14.90 -38.25
N LEU A 283 7.36 -13.96 -39.15
CA LEU A 283 6.35 -13.34 -39.99
C LEU A 283 6.76 -13.69 -41.44
N TYR A 284 5.84 -14.38 -42.12
CA TYR A 284 6.02 -15.17 -43.34
C TYR A 284 6.74 -14.49 -44.52
N ASP A 285 7.23 -15.35 -45.43
CA ASP A 285 7.99 -15.09 -46.66
C ASP A 285 7.37 -14.00 -47.57
N SER A 286 8.15 -12.98 -47.89
CA SER A 286 7.73 -11.70 -48.49
C SER A 286 7.49 -11.75 -50.01
N SER A 287 7.63 -12.90 -50.66
CA SER A 287 7.54 -12.99 -52.13
C SER A 287 6.14 -13.23 -52.69
N ALA A 288 5.08 -13.18 -51.87
CA ALA A 288 3.69 -13.39 -52.32
C ALA A 288 2.71 -12.25 -51.94
N LEU A 289 3.19 -11.08 -51.51
CA LEU A 289 2.35 -9.95 -51.04
C LEU A 289 2.42 -8.71 -51.97
N LEU A 290 2.60 -8.93 -53.27
CA LEU A 290 2.42 -7.92 -54.33
C LEU A 290 0.93 -7.96 -54.77
N ASP A 291 0.15 -6.91 -54.93
CA ASP A 291 0.32 -5.45 -54.93
C ASP A 291 -0.58 -4.84 -53.81
N GLY A 292 -0.28 -3.71 -53.20
CA GLY A 292 -0.30 -2.42 -53.87
C GLY A 292 -1.17 -1.35 -53.20
N THR A 293 -1.55 -1.46 -51.91
CA THR A 293 -1.81 -0.34 -50.97
C THR A 293 -2.16 -0.90 -49.59
N SER A 294 -1.36 -0.62 -48.56
CA SER A 294 -1.68 -1.04 -47.18
C SER A 294 -1.67 0.18 -46.27
N GLU A 295 -2.84 0.62 -45.83
CA GLU A 295 -2.96 1.69 -44.82
C GLU A 295 -2.85 1.09 -43.41
N LEU A 296 -1.79 1.48 -42.69
CA LEU A 296 -1.67 1.23 -41.25
C LEU A 296 -2.39 2.34 -40.49
N ALA A 297 -3.50 2.00 -39.86
CA ALA A 297 -4.14 2.90 -38.90
C ALA A 297 -3.69 2.51 -37.48
N ILE A 298 -3.41 3.49 -36.64
CA ILE A 298 -3.11 3.29 -35.21
C ILE A 298 -4.15 4.09 -34.43
N ALA A 299 -4.92 3.42 -33.57
CA ALA A 299 -5.86 4.09 -32.67
C ALA A 299 -5.43 3.90 -31.23
N TYR A 300 -5.42 5.01 -30.50
CA TYR A 300 -5.24 5.07 -29.05
C TYR A 300 -6.60 5.08 -28.37
N ILE A 301 -6.78 4.23 -27.36
CA ILE A 301 -7.93 4.32 -26.45
C ILE A 301 -7.38 4.47 -25.04
N GLY A 302 -7.16 5.72 -24.63
CA GLY A 302 -6.55 6.09 -23.35
C GLY A 302 -5.04 5.83 -23.27
N GLU A 303 -4.42 6.30 -22.18
CA GLU A 303 -2.95 6.32 -21.99
C GLU A 303 -2.28 4.93 -21.89
N LYS A 304 -3.03 3.83 -21.91
CA LYS A 304 -2.53 2.46 -21.60
C LYS A 304 -2.85 1.40 -22.65
N PHE A 305 -3.43 1.76 -23.79
CA PHE A 305 -3.80 0.81 -24.84
C PHE A 305 -3.50 1.35 -26.24
N ALA A 306 -2.76 0.58 -27.02
CA ALA A 306 -2.54 0.84 -28.44
C ALA A 306 -3.12 -0.32 -29.27
N LYS A 307 -3.90 0.02 -30.30
CA LYS A 307 -4.38 -0.93 -31.31
C LYS A 307 -3.76 -0.57 -32.65
N ALA A 308 -3.14 -1.56 -33.30
CA ALA A 308 -2.61 -1.44 -34.65
C ALA A 308 -3.51 -2.21 -35.63
N TYR A 309 -3.89 -1.54 -36.72
CA TYR A 309 -4.77 -2.07 -37.75
C TYR A 309 -3.98 -2.24 -39.04
N TYR A 310 -3.96 -3.46 -39.58
CA TYR A 310 -3.42 -3.72 -40.91
C TYR A 310 -4.57 -4.21 -41.80
N LYS A 311 -4.96 -3.37 -42.76
CA LYS A 311 -5.93 -3.73 -43.78
C LYS A 311 -5.20 -4.32 -44.98
N PHE A 312 -5.57 -5.53 -45.37
CA PHE A 312 -5.07 -6.18 -46.59
C PHE A 312 -6.17 -6.17 -47.64
N ASP A 313 -5.82 -5.80 -48.87
CA ASP A 313 -6.75 -5.78 -50.00
C ASP A 313 -6.93 -7.17 -50.67
N ALA A 314 -6.20 -8.20 -50.23
CA ALA A 314 -6.27 -9.54 -50.83
C ALA A 314 -6.31 -10.71 -49.80
N MET A 315 -6.94 -11.81 -50.22
CA MET A 315 -7.19 -13.01 -49.42
C MET A 315 -5.89 -13.68 -48.91
N VAL A 316 -5.78 -13.87 -47.60
CA VAL A 316 -4.80 -14.79 -46.99
C VAL A 316 -5.40 -16.19 -46.91
N ASP A 317 -4.68 -17.20 -47.42
CA ASP A 317 -5.06 -18.61 -47.33
C ASP A 317 -4.72 -19.18 -45.95
N ALA A 318 -5.76 -19.47 -45.16
CA ALA A 318 -5.65 -19.93 -43.78
C ALA A 318 -4.98 -21.32 -43.63
N HIS A 319 -4.92 -22.14 -44.69
CA HIS A 319 -4.31 -23.47 -44.62
C HIS A 319 -2.78 -23.46 -44.68
N LYS A 320 -2.15 -22.34 -45.02
CA LYS A 320 -0.69 -22.19 -45.04
C LYS A 320 -0.10 -21.77 -43.68
N VAL A 321 -0.95 -21.52 -42.68
CA VAL A 321 -0.55 -21.21 -41.30
C VAL A 321 -0.74 -22.47 -40.45
N VAL A 322 0.34 -23.24 -40.26
CA VAL A 322 0.38 -24.42 -39.37
C VAL A 322 1.56 -24.18 -38.41
N GLU A 323 1.38 -24.08 -37.10
CA GLU A 323 1.05 -25.19 -36.19
C GLU A 323 0.07 -24.72 -35.08
N VAL A 324 -1.13 -25.30 -35.07
CA VAL A 324 -2.24 -24.88 -34.20
C VAL A 324 -2.31 -25.76 -32.95
N ARG A 325 -1.97 -25.21 -31.78
CA ARG A 325 -2.37 -25.80 -30.49
C ARG A 325 -3.42 -24.92 -29.84
N ASN A 326 -4.64 -25.46 -29.73
CA ASN A 326 -5.84 -24.91 -29.11
C ASN A 326 -6.64 -23.90 -29.94
N MET A 327 -7.49 -24.45 -30.81
CA MET A 327 -8.54 -23.73 -31.52
C MET A 327 -9.77 -23.58 -30.60
N VAL A 328 -10.26 -22.34 -30.41
CA VAL A 328 -11.61 -22.09 -29.90
C VAL A 328 -12.43 -21.50 -31.05
N VAL A 329 -13.31 -22.31 -31.62
CA VAL A 329 -14.25 -21.90 -32.67
C VAL A 329 -15.50 -21.31 -32.01
N SER A 330 -15.86 -20.06 -32.28
CA SER A 330 -17.18 -19.53 -31.93
C SER A 330 -18.12 -19.58 -33.15
N LYS A 331 -19.26 -20.25 -32.95
CA LYS A 331 -20.36 -20.68 -33.85
C LYS A 331 -20.84 -19.74 -34.97
N TYR A 332 -21.22 -20.38 -36.09
CA TYR A 332 -22.10 -19.90 -37.17
C TYR A 332 -23.56 -19.68 -36.74
N GLY A 333 -24.25 -18.73 -37.40
CA GLY A 333 -25.71 -18.69 -37.58
C GLY A 333 -26.14 -19.43 -38.87
N LYS A 334 -27.34 -20.01 -38.89
CA LYS A 334 -27.86 -20.96 -39.91
C LYS A 334 -27.97 -20.40 -41.35
N PRO A 335 -27.89 -21.25 -42.39
CA PRO A 335 -28.11 -20.83 -43.78
C PRO A 335 -29.61 -20.69 -44.10
N ALA A 336 -29.98 -19.63 -44.83
CA ALA A 336 -31.24 -19.56 -45.55
C ALA A 336 -30.96 -19.87 -47.04
N THR A 337 -31.50 -20.99 -47.52
CA THR A 337 -31.86 -21.19 -48.94
C THR A 337 -33.13 -20.38 -49.18
N SER A 338 -33.38 -19.68 -50.28
CA SER A 338 -32.98 -19.80 -51.68
C SER A 338 -33.04 -18.40 -52.31
N GLU A 339 -32.23 -18.16 -53.35
CA GLU A 339 -32.02 -16.89 -54.06
C GLU A 339 -30.83 -16.04 -53.55
N GLY A 340 -29.68 -16.27 -54.20
CA GLY A 340 -28.74 -15.18 -54.52
C GLY A 340 -27.80 -14.72 -53.42
N ASN A 341 -26.60 -15.31 -53.40
CA ASN A 341 -25.35 -14.88 -52.76
C ASN A 341 -25.16 -15.27 -51.28
N PRO A 342 -24.18 -16.14 -50.95
CA PRO A 342 -23.84 -16.45 -49.56
C PRO A 342 -23.18 -15.22 -48.92
N SER A 343 -23.91 -14.50 -48.06
CA SER A 343 -23.26 -13.60 -47.10
C SER A 343 -22.60 -14.44 -46.02
N LEU A 344 -21.35 -14.83 -46.26
CA LEU A 344 -20.47 -15.30 -45.20
C LEU A 344 -20.19 -14.09 -44.30
N GLY A 345 -20.91 -14.00 -43.19
CA GLY A 345 -20.67 -12.98 -42.17
C GLY A 345 -19.25 -13.08 -41.56
N PRO A 346 -18.87 -12.13 -40.69
CA PRO A 346 -17.51 -12.00 -40.19
C PRO A 346 -17.01 -13.27 -39.52
N VAL A 347 -15.90 -13.83 -40.01
CA VAL A 347 -15.21 -14.94 -39.35
C VAL A 347 -14.02 -14.39 -38.57
N SER A 348 -13.99 -14.61 -37.26
CA SER A 348 -12.89 -14.16 -36.38
C SER A 348 -12.04 -15.34 -35.89
N TYR A 349 -10.75 -15.32 -36.15
CA TYR A 349 -9.77 -16.26 -35.61
C TYR A 349 -8.98 -15.55 -34.52
N THR A 350 -8.87 -16.16 -33.33
CA THR A 350 -8.18 -15.56 -32.19
C THR A 350 -7.12 -16.50 -31.64
N TRP A 351 -5.86 -16.04 -31.58
CA TRP A 351 -4.77 -16.76 -30.96
C TRP A 351 -4.33 -16.05 -29.68
N LYS A 352 -4.16 -16.82 -28.60
CA LYS A 352 -3.49 -16.35 -27.38
C LYS A 352 -2.01 -16.69 -27.50
N LEU A 353 -1.17 -15.67 -27.56
CA LEU A 353 0.28 -15.82 -27.57
C LEU A 353 0.82 -15.74 -26.12
N LYS A 354 2.12 -16.02 -25.94
CA LYS A 354 2.79 -15.79 -24.65
C LYS A 354 2.69 -14.31 -24.25
N ASP A 355 2.70 -14.07 -22.94
CA ASP A 355 2.79 -12.73 -22.34
C ASP A 355 1.60 -11.78 -22.61
N GLY A 356 0.39 -12.34 -22.81
CA GLY A 356 -0.86 -11.56 -22.86
C GLY A 356 -1.24 -11.00 -24.24
N ILE A 357 -0.45 -11.30 -25.26
CA ILE A 357 -0.70 -10.82 -26.63
C ILE A 357 -1.80 -11.66 -27.30
N ARG A 358 -2.72 -10.98 -28.00
CA ARG A 358 -3.82 -11.61 -28.74
C ARG A 358 -3.75 -11.22 -30.21
N LEU A 359 -3.64 -12.22 -31.09
CA LEU A 359 -3.83 -12.00 -32.53
C LEU A 359 -5.30 -12.25 -32.85
N VAL A 360 -5.97 -11.29 -33.50
CA VAL A 360 -7.35 -11.47 -33.98
C VAL A 360 -7.40 -11.18 -35.47
N VAL A 361 -7.75 -12.18 -36.27
CA VAL A 361 -7.97 -12.01 -37.70
C VAL A 361 -9.47 -12.00 -37.94
N LYS A 362 -10.04 -10.91 -38.49
CA LYS A 362 -11.43 -10.90 -38.93
C LYS A 362 -11.50 -10.90 -40.45
N ARG A 363 -12.37 -11.73 -40.98
CA ARG A 363 -12.61 -11.87 -42.41
C ARG A 363 -14.06 -11.48 -42.71
N ASP A 364 -14.25 -10.37 -43.41
CA ASP A 364 -15.54 -9.85 -43.86
C ASP A 364 -15.47 -9.67 -45.38
N TRP A 365 -16.12 -10.54 -46.15
CA TRP A 365 -16.01 -10.53 -47.61
C TRP A 365 -16.42 -9.15 -48.21
N PRO A 366 -15.62 -8.51 -49.09
CA PRO A 366 -14.41 -9.00 -49.78
C PRO A 366 -13.08 -8.73 -49.05
N ASP A 367 -13.09 -8.06 -47.89
CA ASP A 367 -11.91 -7.56 -47.20
C ASP A 367 -11.40 -8.52 -46.11
N THR A 368 -10.09 -8.68 -45.98
CA THR A 368 -9.48 -9.37 -44.82
C THR A 368 -8.76 -8.34 -43.96
N THR A 369 -9.27 -8.13 -42.74
CA THR A 369 -8.61 -7.21 -41.79
C THR A 369 -7.92 -8.02 -40.70
N VAL A 370 -6.60 -7.86 -40.60
CA VAL A 370 -5.82 -8.49 -39.54
C VAL A 370 -5.58 -7.46 -38.45
N TYR A 371 -5.94 -7.82 -37.22
CA TYR A 371 -5.71 -7.00 -36.05
C TYR A 371 -4.62 -7.67 -35.20
N LEU A 372 -3.57 -6.91 -34.91
CA LEU A 372 -2.61 -7.28 -33.87
C LEU A 372 -3.03 -6.56 -32.59
N GLU A 373 -3.55 -7.29 -31.60
CA GLU A 373 -3.98 -6.71 -30.32
C GLU A 373 -2.97 -7.05 -29.22
N TYR A 374 -2.14 -6.08 -28.85
CA TYR A 374 -1.25 -6.21 -27.70
C TYR A 374 -2.00 -5.83 -26.43
N ILE A 375 -2.12 -6.77 -25.48
CA ILE A 375 -2.77 -6.52 -24.18
C ILE A 375 -1.74 -6.72 -23.08
N HIS A 376 -1.50 -5.67 -22.30
CA HIS A 376 -0.63 -5.73 -21.12
C HIS A 376 -1.27 -6.63 -20.04
N LEU A 377 -0.54 -7.64 -19.54
CA LEU A 377 -1.05 -8.70 -18.64
C LEU A 377 -1.79 -8.18 -17.39
N ALA A 378 -1.33 -7.08 -16.78
CA ALA A 378 -2.00 -6.48 -15.62
C ALA A 378 -3.42 -5.97 -15.93
N ASN A 379 -3.69 -5.58 -17.19
CA ASN A 379 -4.99 -5.08 -17.63
C ASN A 379 -5.91 -6.22 -18.11
N TYR A 380 -5.35 -7.38 -18.45
CA TYR A 380 -6.10 -8.56 -18.88
C TYR A 380 -6.97 -9.12 -17.76
N ALA A 381 -6.42 -9.25 -16.55
CA ALA A 381 -7.18 -9.71 -15.37
C ALA A 381 -8.31 -8.74 -14.98
N ALA A 382 -8.06 -7.42 -15.08
CA ALA A 382 -9.09 -6.41 -14.83
C ALA A 382 -10.21 -6.43 -15.88
N MET A 383 -9.87 -6.67 -17.16
CA MET A 383 -10.84 -6.82 -18.24
C MET A 383 -11.68 -8.10 -18.11
N GLU A 384 -11.07 -9.24 -17.76
CA GLU A 384 -11.81 -10.50 -17.51
C GLU A 384 -12.79 -10.36 -16.34
N ALA A 385 -12.35 -9.71 -15.24
CA ALA A 385 -13.20 -9.44 -14.09
C ALA A 385 -14.42 -8.55 -14.45
N GLU A 386 -14.21 -7.52 -15.28
CA GLU A 386 -15.29 -6.63 -15.73
C GLU A 386 -16.25 -7.33 -16.71
N GLN A 387 -15.74 -8.16 -17.63
CA GLN A 387 -16.60 -8.94 -18.54
C GLN A 387 -17.46 -9.96 -17.78
N GLU A 388 -16.91 -10.64 -16.77
CA GLU A 388 -17.69 -11.53 -15.92
C GLU A 388 -18.73 -10.79 -15.08
N ARG A 389 -18.41 -9.59 -14.61
CA ARG A 389 -19.36 -8.73 -13.90
C ARG A 389 -20.52 -8.33 -14.81
N GLN A 390 -20.24 -7.90 -16.04
CA GLN A 390 -21.28 -7.52 -17.00
C GLN A 390 -22.17 -8.69 -17.40
N LYS A 391 -21.61 -9.89 -17.63
CA LYS A 391 -22.39 -11.10 -17.89
C LYS A 391 -23.33 -11.45 -16.75
N ARG A 392 -22.87 -11.36 -15.50
CA ARG A 392 -23.71 -11.59 -14.31
C ARG A 392 -24.89 -10.62 -14.25
N VAL A 393 -24.64 -9.33 -14.49
CA VAL A 393 -25.70 -8.31 -14.53
C VAL A 393 -26.71 -8.58 -15.65
N GLU A 394 -26.24 -9.02 -16.82
CA GLU A 394 -27.10 -9.35 -17.96
C GLU A 394 -27.95 -10.61 -17.71
N GLU A 395 -27.38 -11.63 -17.07
CA GLU A 395 -28.08 -12.86 -16.68
C GLU A 395 -29.12 -12.60 -15.58
N GLU A 396 -28.78 -11.77 -14.59
CA GLU A 396 -29.72 -11.31 -13.55
C GLU A 396 -30.85 -10.48 -14.15
N GLY A 397 -30.55 -9.61 -15.12
CA GLY A 397 -31.56 -8.86 -15.88
C GLY A 397 -32.48 -9.76 -16.72
N LYS A 398 -31.94 -10.82 -17.33
CA LYS A 398 -32.73 -11.81 -18.10
C LYS A 398 -33.60 -12.67 -17.18
N ARG A 399 -33.08 -13.12 -16.03
CA ARG A 399 -33.87 -13.83 -15.00
C ARG A 399 -34.98 -12.96 -14.41
N SER A 400 -34.69 -11.70 -14.13
CA SER A 400 -35.70 -10.72 -13.66
C SER A 400 -36.84 -10.55 -14.66
N LYS A 401 -36.52 -10.43 -15.96
CA LYS A 401 -37.51 -10.32 -17.04
C LYS A 401 -38.32 -11.61 -17.26
N GLN A 402 -37.70 -12.79 -17.15
CA GLN A 402 -38.43 -14.07 -17.23
C GLN A 402 -39.34 -14.31 -16.02
N SER A 403 -38.94 -13.90 -14.80
CA SER A 403 -39.80 -14.02 -13.60
C SER A 403 -40.99 -13.07 -13.58
N LYS A 404 -40.99 -12.03 -14.42
CA LYS A 404 -42.11 -11.09 -14.61
C LYS A 404 -43.02 -11.47 -15.79
N ALA A 405 -42.64 -12.48 -16.58
CA ALA A 405 -43.39 -12.98 -17.74
C ALA A 405 -44.13 -14.30 -17.46
N PHE A 406 -43.90 -14.90 -16.29
CA PHE A 406 -44.77 -15.88 -15.62
C PHE A 406 -45.51 -15.15 -14.50
#